data_AF-B6RG69-F1
#
_entry.id   AF-B6RG69-F1
#
_cell.length_a   1.000
_cell.length_b   1.000
_cell.length_c   1.000
_cell.angle_alpha   90.00
_cell.angle_beta   90.00
_cell.angle_gamma   90.00
#
_symmetry.space_group_name_H-M   'P 1'
#
loop_
_entity.id
_entity.type
_entity.pdbx_description
1 polymer ?
#
loop_
_entity_poly.entity_id
_entity_poly.type
_entity_poly.pdbx_seq_one_letter_code
_entity_poly.pdbx_strand_id
1 'polypeptide(L)'
;HWKHGGIVGVFGYGGGIVGRYADVPEQFPGVEHFHTVRVAQPASKYYSTENLRGLMKLWEKYGSGMTNFHGSTGDIILLGTRTENLEPFFWDLTHDMNQDLGGSGSNLRTPANCLGMSRCEWSCYDTEECCHSLTMKYQDEIHRPAFPYKFKFKFSGCPNDCVASIARSDISVIGTWRDAIRIDQAAVKEYVAGN
;
A
#
# COMPACT_ATOMS: atom_id res chain seq x y z
N HIS A 1 24.69 -0.87 -6.85
CA HIS A 1 25.33 0.21 -7.60
C HIS A 1 24.35 1.37 -7.74
N TRP A 2 24.12 2.06 -6.62
CA TRP A 2 23.18 3.17 -6.52
C TRP A 2 23.76 4.23 -5.59
N LYS A 3 23.65 5.51 -5.96
CA LYS A 3 24.04 6.62 -5.10
C LYS A 3 23.16 6.70 -3.84
N HIS A 4 23.67 7.38 -2.82
CA HIS A 4 22.92 7.67 -1.61
C HIS A 4 21.73 8.59 -1.90
N GLY A 5 20.56 8.25 -1.36
CA GLY A 5 19.35 9.10 -1.40
C GLY A 5 18.87 9.50 -2.80
N GLY A 6 18.09 10.58 -2.83
CA GLY A 6 17.48 11.19 -4.02
C GLY A 6 16.17 11.88 -3.64
N ILE A 7 16.07 13.19 -3.84
CA ILE A 7 14.87 13.99 -3.54
C ILE A 7 14.23 14.39 -4.86
N VAL A 8 13.05 13.84 -5.11
CA VAL A 8 12.18 14.10 -6.27
C VAL A 8 10.74 13.92 -5.82
N GLY A 9 9.78 14.51 -6.52
CA GLY A 9 8.38 14.48 -6.13
C GLY A 9 7.48 15.06 -7.21
N VAL A 10 6.22 15.29 -6.85
CA VAL A 10 5.22 16.03 -7.62
C VAL A 10 4.73 17.21 -6.79
N PHE A 11 4.33 18.30 -7.45
CA PHE A 11 3.87 19.50 -6.78
C PHE A 11 2.63 19.23 -5.91
N GLY A 12 2.57 19.92 -4.78
CA GLY A 12 1.49 19.76 -3.80
C GLY A 12 1.75 18.67 -2.76
N TYR A 13 2.59 17.67 -3.05
CA TYR A 13 2.93 16.55 -2.16
C TYR A 13 4.41 16.57 -1.75
N GLY A 14 4.67 16.27 -0.47
CA GLY A 14 6.03 16.14 0.09
C GLY A 14 6.54 14.70 0.14
N GLY A 15 5.85 13.75 -0.49
CA GLY A 15 6.16 12.32 -0.46
C GLY A 15 5.51 11.53 -1.60
N GLY A 16 5.67 10.20 -1.56
CA GLY A 16 5.11 9.24 -2.54
C GLY A 16 6.13 8.70 -3.54
N ILE A 17 7.26 9.38 -3.73
CA ILE A 17 8.29 9.00 -4.70
C ILE A 17 9.64 8.87 -4.00
N VAL A 18 10.36 7.78 -4.28
CA VAL A 18 11.71 7.56 -3.76
C VAL A 18 12.70 7.76 -4.90
N GLY A 19 13.44 8.87 -4.85
CA GLY A 19 14.51 9.16 -5.79
C GLY A 19 15.67 8.18 -5.67
N ARG A 20 16.23 7.81 -6.83
CA ARG A 20 17.35 6.88 -6.94
C ARG A 20 18.10 7.13 -8.25
N TYR A 21 19.42 7.11 -8.17
CA TYR A 21 20.34 7.38 -9.27
C TYR A 21 21.48 6.36 -9.29
N ALA A 22 21.85 5.86 -10.47
CA ALA A 22 22.99 4.96 -10.61
C ALA A 22 24.31 5.65 -10.20
N ASP A 23 25.23 4.91 -9.57
CA ASP A 23 26.58 5.41 -9.27
C ASP A 23 27.55 5.29 -10.46
N VAL A 24 27.16 4.56 -11.51
CA VAL A 24 27.91 4.36 -12.77
C VAL A 24 27.05 4.67 -14.02
N PRO A 25 26.55 5.92 -14.16
CA PRO A 25 25.57 6.26 -15.20
C PRO A 25 26.09 6.12 -16.63
N GLU A 26 27.39 6.31 -16.87
CA GLU A 26 27.99 6.14 -18.20
C GLU A 26 27.95 4.68 -18.68
N GLN A 27 28.08 3.71 -17.77
CA GLN A 27 27.99 2.28 -18.09
C GLN A 27 26.54 1.83 -18.27
N PHE A 28 25.61 2.41 -17.50
CA PHE A 28 24.19 2.03 -17.52
C PHE A 28 23.29 3.27 -17.65
N PRO A 29 23.29 3.95 -18.82
CA PRO A 29 22.57 5.22 -19.00
C PRO A 29 21.05 5.06 -18.86
N GLY A 30 20.50 3.88 -19.16
CA GLY A 30 19.07 3.60 -19.02
C GLY A 30 18.53 3.63 -17.58
N VAL A 31 19.42 3.58 -16.58
CA VAL A 31 19.05 3.64 -15.15
C VAL A 31 19.77 4.79 -14.42
N GLU A 32 20.25 5.78 -15.16
CA GLU A 32 20.79 7.02 -14.59
C GLU A 32 19.81 7.60 -13.56
N HIS A 33 18.52 7.69 -13.93
CA HIS A 33 17.40 7.87 -13.03
C HIS A 33 16.60 6.57 -12.96
N PHE A 34 16.26 6.12 -11.75
CA PHE A 34 15.46 4.92 -11.56
C PHE A 34 14.53 5.06 -10.34
N HIS A 35 13.72 6.13 -10.37
CA HIS A 35 12.86 6.51 -9.27
C HIS A 35 11.73 5.51 -9.06
N THR A 36 11.38 5.29 -7.80
CA THR A 36 10.28 4.40 -7.43
C THR A 36 9.05 5.21 -7.07
N VAL A 37 7.93 4.95 -7.74
CA VAL A 37 6.64 5.59 -7.45
C VAL A 37 5.80 4.64 -6.62
N ARG A 38 5.25 5.13 -5.51
CA ARG A 38 4.32 4.39 -4.66
C ARG A 38 2.91 4.80 -5.02
N VAL A 39 2.10 3.85 -5.44
CA VAL A 39 0.69 4.08 -5.80
C VAL A 39 -0.19 3.45 -4.72
N ALA A 40 -1.19 4.21 -4.25
CA ALA A 40 -2.10 3.75 -3.21
C ALA A 40 -2.90 2.53 -3.70
N GLN A 41 -2.90 1.46 -2.91
CA GLN A 41 -3.65 0.24 -3.19
C GLN A 41 -5.07 0.29 -2.61
N PRO A 42 -6.07 -0.38 -3.21
CA PRO A 42 -7.35 -0.62 -2.56
C PRO A 42 -7.16 -1.46 -1.29
N ALA A 43 -8.05 -1.26 -0.30
CA ALA A 43 -8.10 -2.09 0.90
C ALA A 43 -8.16 -3.58 0.53
N SER A 44 -7.45 -4.42 1.29
CA SER A 44 -7.27 -5.86 1.02
C SER A 44 -6.70 -6.27 -0.34
N LYS A 45 -6.32 -5.32 -1.22
CA LYS A 45 -5.69 -5.58 -2.52
C LYS A 45 -6.57 -6.38 -3.48
N TYR A 46 -7.88 -6.16 -3.48
CA TYR A 46 -8.75 -6.66 -4.53
C TYR A 46 -8.68 -5.78 -5.78
N TYR A 47 -8.65 -6.40 -6.95
CA TYR A 47 -8.52 -5.70 -8.23
C TYR A 47 -9.43 -6.29 -9.29
N SER A 48 -9.89 -5.44 -10.22
CA SER A 48 -10.36 -5.89 -11.53
C SER A 48 -9.20 -5.95 -12.52
N THR A 49 -9.29 -6.81 -13.53
CA THR A 49 -8.28 -6.83 -14.60
C THR A 49 -8.26 -5.54 -15.41
N GLU A 50 -9.39 -4.82 -15.47
CA GLU A 50 -9.48 -3.52 -16.13
C GLU A 50 -8.60 -2.48 -15.44
N ASN A 51 -8.71 -2.34 -14.11
CA ASN A 51 -7.87 -1.42 -13.33
C ASN A 51 -6.38 -1.77 -13.49
N LEU A 52 -6.01 -3.05 -13.37
CA LEU A 52 -4.61 -3.46 -13.50
C LEU A 52 -4.06 -3.20 -14.91
N ARG A 53 -4.83 -3.48 -15.97
CA ARG A 53 -4.41 -3.18 -17.34
C ARG A 53 -4.29 -1.67 -17.59
N GLY A 54 -5.19 -0.87 -17.03
CA GLY A 54 -5.09 0.60 -17.06
C GLY A 54 -3.78 1.09 -16.43
N LEU A 55 -3.46 0.59 -15.23
CA LEU A 55 -2.23 0.95 -14.53
C LEU A 55 -0.98 0.56 -15.30
N MET A 56 -0.97 -0.65 -15.89
CA MET A 56 0.17 -1.13 -16.68
C MET A 56 0.34 -0.35 -17.98
N LYS A 57 -0.75 0.09 -18.63
CA LYS A 57 -0.68 0.98 -19.79
C LYS A 57 -0.01 2.31 -19.45
N LEU A 58 -0.36 2.91 -18.31
CA LEU A 58 0.33 4.12 -17.84
C LEU A 58 1.80 3.84 -17.51
N TRP A 59 2.09 2.71 -16.85
CA TRP A 59 3.44 2.40 -16.45
C TRP A 59 4.37 2.03 -17.61
N GLU A 60 3.86 1.40 -18.66
CA GLU A 60 4.59 1.18 -19.91
C GLU A 60 4.89 2.49 -20.64
N LYS A 61 3.97 3.47 -20.58
CA LYS A 61 4.17 4.80 -21.17
C LYS A 61 5.22 5.63 -20.44
N TYR A 62 5.25 5.58 -19.11
CA TYR A 62 6.03 6.51 -18.28
C TYR A 62 7.19 5.90 -17.53
N GLY A 63 7.27 4.57 -17.43
CA GLY A 63 8.21 3.87 -16.56
C GLY A 63 8.92 2.72 -17.25
N SER A 64 9.54 1.88 -16.42
CA SER A 64 10.34 0.73 -16.88
C SER A 64 9.52 -0.50 -17.25
N GLY A 65 8.22 -0.52 -16.94
CA GLY A 65 7.40 -1.73 -16.95
C GLY A 65 7.62 -2.69 -15.76
N MET A 66 8.61 -2.45 -14.90
CA MET A 66 8.89 -3.28 -13.72
C MET A 66 8.06 -2.86 -12.51
N THR A 67 7.60 -3.82 -11.71
CA THR A 67 6.80 -3.55 -10.51
C THR A 67 7.21 -4.43 -9.33
N ASN A 68 6.81 -4.02 -8.12
CA ASN A 68 6.56 -4.95 -7.02
C ASN A 68 5.08 -4.91 -6.64
N PHE A 69 4.48 -6.09 -6.56
CA PHE A 69 3.09 -6.30 -6.19
C PHE A 69 3.04 -7.15 -4.91
N HIS A 70 3.19 -6.57 -3.72
CA HIS A 70 3.17 -5.15 -3.34
C HIS A 70 4.41 -4.77 -2.51
N GLY A 71 4.57 -3.49 -2.19
CA GLY A 71 5.49 -3.05 -1.17
C GLY A 71 5.06 -3.51 0.22
N SER A 72 6.02 -3.72 1.14
CA SER A 72 5.73 -4.24 2.49
C SER A 72 4.83 -3.34 3.35
N THR A 73 4.63 -2.06 3.01
CA THR A 73 3.63 -1.24 3.70
C THR A 73 2.23 -1.54 3.19
N GLY A 74 2.07 -1.69 1.86
CA GLY A 74 0.79 -1.92 1.19
C GLY A 74 0.81 -1.46 -0.27
N ASP A 75 1.56 -0.40 -0.57
CA ASP A 75 1.59 0.29 -1.86
C ASP A 75 1.83 -0.63 -3.06
N ILE A 76 1.23 -0.33 -4.20
CA ILE A 76 1.73 -0.81 -5.49
C ILE A 76 3.05 -0.07 -5.77
N ILE A 77 4.09 -0.81 -6.14
CA ILE A 77 5.41 -0.23 -6.41
C ILE A 77 5.66 -0.25 -7.91
N LEU A 78 5.77 0.93 -8.49
CA LEU A 78 6.18 1.13 -9.87
C LEU A 78 7.68 1.46 -9.87
N LEU A 79 8.49 0.53 -10.37
CA LEU A 79 9.93 0.48 -10.10
C LEU A 79 10.73 1.01 -11.28
N GLY A 80 11.14 2.28 -11.23
CA GLY A 80 12.06 2.86 -12.19
C GLY A 80 11.36 3.75 -13.21
N THR A 81 11.54 5.05 -13.05
CA THR A 81 11.23 6.08 -14.03
C THR A 81 12.21 7.25 -13.86
N ARG A 82 12.12 8.23 -14.77
CA ARG A 82 12.92 9.45 -14.78
C ARG A 82 12.13 10.63 -14.18
N THR A 83 12.82 11.70 -13.80
CA THR A 83 12.21 12.85 -13.10
C THR A 83 11.14 13.53 -13.95
N GLU A 84 11.43 13.70 -15.23
CA GLU A 84 10.57 14.34 -16.23
C GLU A 84 9.22 13.62 -16.44
N ASN A 85 9.12 12.35 -16.05
CA ASN A 85 7.90 11.55 -16.20
C ASN A 85 7.00 11.59 -14.95
N LEU A 86 7.46 12.14 -13.82
CA LEU A 86 6.73 12.07 -12.56
C LEU A 86 5.41 12.83 -12.59
N GLU A 87 5.43 14.09 -13.02
CA GLU A 87 4.23 14.93 -13.14
C GLU A 87 3.26 14.43 -14.22
N PRO A 88 3.71 14.11 -15.45
CA PRO A 88 2.82 13.53 -16.47
C PRO A 88 2.18 12.21 -16.03
N PHE A 89 2.94 11.33 -15.37
CA PHE A 89 2.39 10.09 -14.82
C PHE A 89 1.34 10.37 -13.75
N PHE A 90 1.62 11.29 -12.82
CA PHE A 90 0.70 11.62 -11.73
C PHE A 90 -0.58 12.28 -12.25
N TRP A 91 -0.48 13.13 -13.27
CA TRP A 91 -1.63 13.69 -13.97
C TRP A 91 -2.53 12.59 -14.55
N ASP A 92 -1.99 11.67 -15.37
CA ASP A 92 -2.78 10.60 -15.98
C ASP A 92 -3.34 9.64 -14.91
N LEU A 93 -2.55 9.32 -13.87
CA LEU A 93 -3.01 8.46 -12.76
C LEU A 93 -4.23 9.06 -12.03
N THR A 94 -4.23 10.37 -11.79
CA THR A 94 -5.33 11.05 -11.09
C THR A 94 -6.52 11.31 -11.99
N HIS A 95 -6.30 11.77 -13.23
CA HIS A 95 -7.37 12.19 -14.13
C HIS A 95 -8.03 11.03 -14.88
N ASP A 96 -7.26 10.01 -15.27
CA ASP A 96 -7.78 8.88 -16.06
C ASP A 96 -8.16 7.68 -15.19
N MET A 97 -7.47 7.48 -14.07
CA MET A 97 -7.69 6.31 -13.19
C MET A 97 -8.33 6.64 -11.84
N ASN A 98 -8.45 7.91 -11.48
CA ASN A 98 -8.95 8.35 -10.17
C ASN A 98 -8.21 7.63 -9.01
N GLN A 99 -6.90 7.48 -9.16
CA GLN A 99 -6.03 6.81 -8.20
C GLN A 99 -4.92 7.76 -7.77
N ASP A 100 -4.47 7.63 -6.52
CA ASP A 100 -3.50 8.55 -5.92
C ASP A 100 -2.18 7.85 -5.54
N LEU A 101 -1.18 8.63 -5.19
CA LEU A 101 0.09 8.19 -4.63
C LEU A 101 -0.07 7.72 -3.18
N GLY A 102 0.81 6.79 -2.80
CA GLY A 102 1.01 6.37 -1.42
C GLY A 102 1.95 7.30 -0.64
N GLY A 103 2.20 6.96 0.64
CA GLY A 103 3.01 7.78 1.55
C GLY A 103 4.51 7.42 1.60
N SER A 104 5.37 8.45 1.69
CA SER A 104 6.78 8.33 2.09
C SER A 104 7.30 9.60 2.76
N GLY A 105 8.27 9.48 3.68
CA GLY A 105 8.79 10.62 4.45
C GLY A 105 8.40 10.56 5.93
N SER A 106 8.44 11.71 6.62
CA SER A 106 8.00 11.85 8.01
C SER A 106 6.51 12.21 8.08
N ASN A 107 5.68 11.26 7.66
CA ASN A 107 4.24 11.39 7.46
C ASN A 107 3.51 10.11 7.90
N LEU A 108 2.18 10.15 7.83
CA LEU A 108 1.38 8.94 7.78
C LEU A 108 1.75 8.17 6.49
N ARG A 109 2.05 6.89 6.63
CA ARG A 109 2.24 6.00 5.49
C ARG A 109 0.93 5.34 5.13
N THR A 110 0.86 4.84 3.90
CA THR A 110 -0.29 4.12 3.36
C THR A 110 -0.78 3.05 4.35
N PRO A 111 -2.01 3.19 4.86
CA PRO A 111 -2.61 2.19 5.71
C PRO A 111 -2.81 0.86 4.97
N ALA A 112 -2.85 -0.25 5.71
CA ALA A 112 -3.12 -1.56 5.14
C ALA A 112 -3.89 -2.46 6.12
N ASN A 113 -4.71 -3.35 5.58
CA ASN A 113 -5.54 -4.27 6.33
C ASN A 113 -5.40 -5.72 5.87
N CYS A 114 -5.83 -6.66 6.70
CA CYS A 114 -6.10 -8.03 6.28
C CYS A 114 -7.38 -8.09 5.42
N LEU A 115 -7.66 -9.22 4.79
CA LEU A 115 -8.86 -9.37 3.95
C LEU A 115 -10.20 -9.19 4.69
N GLY A 116 -10.20 -9.25 6.03
CA GLY A 116 -11.35 -8.88 6.84
C GLY A 116 -12.64 -9.65 6.50
N MET A 117 -13.76 -8.94 6.52
CA MET A 117 -15.08 -9.52 6.28
C MET A 117 -15.33 -9.93 4.82
N SER A 118 -14.50 -9.50 3.85
CA SER A 118 -14.67 -9.94 2.45
C SER A 118 -14.63 -11.45 2.28
N ARG A 119 -13.81 -12.16 3.08
CA ARG A 119 -13.58 -13.60 2.91
C ARG A 119 -13.00 -14.31 4.14
N CYS A 120 -13.26 -13.83 5.34
CA CYS A 120 -12.87 -14.49 6.58
C CYS A 120 -14.01 -14.46 7.60
N GLU A 121 -14.42 -15.64 8.04
CA GLU A 121 -15.46 -15.85 9.05
C GLU A 121 -15.03 -15.49 10.48
N TRP A 122 -13.74 -15.17 10.68
CA TRP A 122 -13.19 -14.75 11.98
C TRP A 122 -13.07 -13.22 12.14
N SER A 123 -13.37 -12.43 11.10
CA SER A 123 -13.23 -10.98 11.19
C SER A 123 -14.24 -10.38 12.17
N CYS A 124 -13.74 -9.72 13.22
CA CYS A 124 -14.56 -9.14 14.28
C CYS A 124 -15.06 -7.73 13.95
N TYR A 125 -14.59 -7.13 12.86
CA TYR A 125 -15.06 -5.85 12.34
C TYR A 125 -14.74 -5.72 10.84
N ASP A 126 -15.29 -4.69 10.19
CA ASP A 126 -14.96 -4.37 8.81
C ASP A 126 -13.60 -3.66 8.73
N THR A 127 -12.55 -4.44 8.48
CA THR A 127 -11.19 -3.89 8.35
C THR A 127 -10.99 -3.11 7.06
N GLU A 128 -11.77 -3.40 6.02
CA GLU A 128 -11.65 -2.76 4.71
C GLU A 128 -12.19 -1.34 4.77
N GLU A 129 -13.40 -1.20 5.29
CA GLU A 129 -14.00 0.11 5.53
C GLU A 129 -13.12 0.94 6.45
N CYS A 130 -12.72 0.41 7.61
CA CYS A 130 -11.85 1.15 8.55
C CYS A 130 -10.54 1.63 7.89
N CYS A 131 -9.90 0.76 7.09
CA CYS A 131 -8.68 1.13 6.37
C CYS A 131 -8.94 2.22 5.34
N HIS A 132 -10.02 2.09 4.56
CA HIS A 132 -10.39 3.04 3.52
C HIS A 132 -10.77 4.40 4.12
N SER A 133 -11.71 4.47 5.07
CA SER A 133 -12.18 5.75 5.62
C SER A 133 -11.05 6.50 6.32
N LEU A 134 -10.16 5.83 7.04
CA LEU A 134 -9.01 6.49 7.68
C LEU A 134 -7.95 6.93 6.66
N THR A 135 -7.76 6.18 5.56
CA THR A 135 -6.90 6.62 4.46
C THR A 135 -7.44 7.91 3.84
N MET A 136 -8.75 7.98 3.58
CA MET A 136 -9.38 9.17 2.99
C MET A 136 -9.45 10.35 3.96
N LYS A 137 -9.65 10.08 5.26
CA LYS A 137 -9.71 11.12 6.29
C LYS A 137 -8.37 11.86 6.47
N TYR A 138 -7.26 11.13 6.39
CA TYR A 138 -5.92 11.65 6.69
C TYR A 138 -5.04 11.81 5.45
N GLN A 139 -5.64 12.19 4.31
CA GLN A 139 -4.90 12.40 3.06
C GLN A 139 -3.81 13.47 3.21
N ASP A 140 -4.10 14.57 3.92
CA ASP A 140 -3.11 15.62 4.16
C ASP A 140 -1.89 15.08 4.90
N GLU A 141 -2.10 14.33 5.98
CA GLU A 141 -1.02 13.73 6.76
C GLU A 141 -0.30 12.60 6.02
N ILE A 142 -0.89 12.01 4.97
CA ILE A 142 -0.23 11.05 4.08
C ILE A 142 0.68 11.78 3.10
N HIS A 143 0.17 12.83 2.45
CA HIS A 143 0.86 13.46 1.33
C HIS A 143 1.81 14.59 1.75
N ARG A 144 1.59 15.22 2.91
CA ARG A 144 2.36 16.39 3.39
C ARG A 144 3.02 16.08 4.74
N PRO A 145 4.32 15.74 4.75
CA PRO A 145 5.04 15.40 5.97
C PRO A 145 4.99 16.48 7.04
N ALA A 146 4.19 16.23 8.09
CA ALA A 146 3.99 17.12 9.24
C ALA A 146 4.43 16.51 10.57
N PHE A 147 4.92 15.26 10.57
CA PHE A 147 5.27 14.54 11.79
C PHE A 147 6.78 14.54 12.04
N PRO A 148 7.23 14.34 13.30
CA PRO A 148 8.66 14.19 13.59
C PRO A 148 9.30 13.01 12.86
N TYR A 149 8.53 11.94 12.62
CA TYR A 149 8.99 10.76 11.89
C TYR A 149 7.83 10.05 11.19
N LYS A 150 8.11 8.91 10.55
CA LYS A 150 7.08 8.10 9.89
C LYS A 150 6.08 7.54 10.91
N PHE A 151 4.83 7.44 10.50
CA PHE A 151 3.75 6.85 11.28
C PHE A 151 2.92 5.90 10.40
N LYS A 152 2.43 4.78 10.93
CA LYS A 152 1.75 3.74 10.14
C LYS A 152 0.52 3.22 10.85
N PHE A 153 -0.53 2.97 10.08
CA PHE A 153 -1.72 2.24 10.52
C PHE A 153 -1.75 0.84 9.91
N LYS A 154 -2.14 -0.16 10.69
CA LYS A 154 -2.56 -1.46 10.16
C LYS A 154 -3.74 -2.03 10.93
N PHE A 155 -4.60 -2.75 10.20
CA PHE A 155 -5.90 -3.23 10.67
C PHE A 155 -6.04 -4.75 10.48
N SER A 156 -6.15 -5.48 11.58
CA SER A 156 -6.31 -6.94 11.60
C SER A 156 -7.65 -7.33 12.19
N GLY A 157 -8.45 -8.08 11.44
CA GLY A 157 -9.82 -8.43 11.82
C GLY A 157 -9.93 -9.32 13.06
N CYS A 158 -8.86 -10.04 13.42
CA CYS A 158 -8.81 -10.91 14.59
C CYS A 158 -7.36 -11.07 15.10
N PRO A 159 -7.14 -11.73 16.25
CA PRO A 159 -5.81 -11.91 16.84
C PRO A 159 -4.81 -12.75 16.04
N ASN A 160 -5.23 -13.43 14.95
CA ASN A 160 -4.29 -14.09 14.03
C ASN A 160 -3.37 -13.08 13.30
N ASP A 161 -3.76 -11.80 13.29
CA ASP A 161 -2.97 -10.68 12.80
C ASP A 161 -2.37 -10.89 11.39
N CYS A 162 -3.22 -11.23 10.41
CA CYS A 162 -2.76 -11.59 9.06
C CYS A 162 -2.02 -10.47 8.30
N VAL A 163 -2.14 -9.19 8.71
CA VAL A 163 -1.35 -8.09 8.14
C VAL A 163 -0.12 -7.72 9.01
N ALA A 164 0.07 -8.43 10.13
CA ALA A 164 1.13 -8.22 11.12
C ALA A 164 1.15 -6.77 11.63
N SER A 165 -0.02 -6.25 12.01
CA SER A 165 -0.21 -4.90 12.51
C SER A 165 0.62 -4.65 13.76
N ILE A 166 0.66 -5.58 14.71
CA ILE A 166 1.37 -5.39 15.98
C ILE A 166 2.88 -5.16 15.79
N ALA A 167 3.45 -5.73 14.73
CA ALA A 167 4.89 -5.67 14.46
C ALA A 167 5.26 -4.59 13.42
N ARG A 168 4.32 -4.15 12.57
CA ARG A 168 4.62 -3.34 11.37
C ARG A 168 3.81 -2.06 11.27
N SER A 169 3.19 -1.62 12.36
CA SER A 169 2.50 -0.33 12.46
C SER A 169 2.70 0.33 13.81
N ASP A 170 2.62 1.66 13.83
CA ASP A 170 2.68 2.47 15.04
C ASP A 170 1.30 2.49 15.75
N ILE A 171 0.21 2.45 14.97
CA ILE A 171 -1.14 2.13 15.46
C ILE A 171 -1.59 0.80 14.87
N SER A 172 -1.71 -0.19 15.74
CA SER A 172 -2.23 -1.52 15.46
C SER A 172 -3.66 -1.64 15.98
N VAL A 173 -4.62 -1.90 15.09
CA VAL A 173 -6.00 -2.19 15.47
C VAL A 173 -6.25 -3.68 15.23
N ILE A 174 -6.56 -4.42 16.29
CA ILE A 174 -6.78 -5.86 16.24
C ILE A 174 -8.17 -6.15 16.80
N GLY A 175 -9.02 -6.76 15.97
CA GLY A 175 -10.40 -7.09 16.30
C GLY A 175 -10.50 -8.19 17.36
N THR A 176 -11.54 -8.10 18.19
CA THR A 176 -11.89 -9.11 19.18
C THR A 176 -13.40 -9.08 19.44
N TRP A 177 -13.90 -10.07 20.15
CA TRP A 177 -15.22 -10.08 20.76
C TRP A 177 -15.10 -10.03 22.29
N ARG A 178 -16.24 -9.87 22.99
CA ARG A 178 -16.30 -9.75 24.47
C ARG A 178 -17.27 -10.73 25.13
N ASP A 179 -18.00 -11.49 24.34
CA ASP A 179 -18.95 -12.53 24.74
C ASP A 179 -18.33 -13.94 24.62
N ALA A 180 -19.15 -14.98 24.82
CA ALA A 180 -18.67 -16.36 24.78
C ALA A 180 -18.41 -16.84 23.35
N ILE A 181 -17.43 -17.74 23.19
CA ILE A 181 -17.25 -18.48 21.93
C ILE A 181 -18.52 -19.29 21.64
N ARG A 182 -19.00 -19.20 20.40
CA ARG A 182 -20.16 -19.98 19.92
C ARG A 182 -19.71 -21.40 19.59
N ILE A 183 -20.38 -22.40 20.15
CA ILE A 183 -20.03 -23.81 20.00
C ILE A 183 -21.19 -24.56 19.35
N ASP A 184 -20.98 -25.10 18.14
CA ASP A 184 -21.89 -26.04 17.50
C ASP A 184 -21.51 -27.48 17.89
N GLN A 185 -22.32 -28.10 18.75
CA GLN A 185 -22.08 -29.45 19.26
C GLN A 185 -22.24 -30.54 18.18
N ALA A 186 -22.97 -30.28 17.08
CA ALA A 186 -23.06 -31.21 15.96
C ALA A 186 -21.73 -31.24 15.20
N ALA A 187 -21.22 -30.07 14.82
CA ALA A 187 -19.91 -29.95 14.17
C ALA A 187 -18.79 -30.54 15.04
N VAL A 188 -18.77 -30.30 16.35
CA VAL A 188 -17.78 -30.90 17.27
C VAL A 188 -17.79 -32.43 17.20
N LYS A 189 -18.96 -33.06 17.14
CA LYS A 189 -19.07 -34.53 17.02
C LYS A 189 -18.54 -35.03 15.68
N GLU A 190 -18.78 -34.31 14.59
CA GLU A 190 -18.21 -34.64 13.28
C GLU A 190 -16.68 -34.59 13.30
N TYR A 191 -16.09 -33.54 13.88
CA TYR A 191 -14.64 -33.44 14.09
C TYR A 191 -14.08 -34.60 14.94
N VAL A 192 -14.77 -35.00 16.02
CA VAL A 192 -14.36 -36.15 16.86
C VAL A 192 -14.46 -37.48 16.11
N ALA A 193 -15.43 -37.62 15.21
CA ALA A 193 -15.58 -38.80 14.37
C ALA A 193 -14.50 -38.91 13.28
N GLY A 194 -13.74 -37.84 13.03
CA GLY A 194 -12.68 -37.79 12.01
C GLY A 194 -13.22 -37.65 10.59
N ASN A 195 -14.43 -37.11 10.43
CA ASN A 195 -15.04 -36.78 9.13
C ASN A 195 -14.59 -35.41 8.62
#